data_AF-A0A954D1C8-F1
#
_entry.id   AF-A0A954D1C8-F1
#
_cell.length_a   1.000
_cell.length_b   1.000
_cell.length_c   1.000
_cell.angle_alpha   90.00
_cell.angle_beta   90.00
_cell.angle_gamma   90.00
#
_symmetry.space_group_name_H-M   'P 1'
#
loop_
_entity.id
_entity.type
_entity.pdbx_description
1 polymer ?
#
loop_
_entity_poly.entity_id
_entity_poly.type
_entity_poly.pdbx_seq_one_letter_code
_entity_poly.pdbx_strand_id
1 'polypeptide(L)'
;MESPSNSRPRLALALAAATAVSASLAAQTTVVVPAANATVEGTSRISFPWGQGATDMRYQQTCVLGSSGLLKQIAHRRDNDTVVASSNYTAWSPALTLSVSTSPLAAAHMCPVFANNVGADVKQVFSGTLNWPAENKNSPGPTGFVYTIPFQSTFLYVSANGDINFDVQRLAAGANTNSLFFMDAAALPITSKPQSTSSLGAGCSTPPGNNIQLFYGNWIPGANYARLLLYNAAASSPAYWSVGIGQQTPPIDLTVIGAPGCNLYHTNNVLVPGSTSNSTSPYGGRWDQVFQIPNDPKLGGQTFYSQFVLLNDVGIGNAANLSVSDGQALTLGTWVPGEPAHSEAHQSGLAPTMAGLVQQGYGMITEFTF
;
A
#
# COMPACT_ATOMS: atom_id res chain seq x y z
N MET A 1 -18.84 86.82 -22.54
CA MET A 1 -17.90 85.96 -23.30
C MET A 1 -17.23 85.07 -22.26
N GLU A 2 -17.96 84.06 -21.78
CA GLU A 2 -17.52 83.13 -20.74
C GLU A 2 -17.37 81.75 -21.38
N SER A 3 -16.19 81.14 -21.21
CA SER A 3 -15.83 79.84 -21.75
C SER A 3 -16.02 78.78 -20.67
N PRO A 4 -16.83 77.71 -20.88
CA PRO A 4 -16.99 76.66 -19.90
C PRO A 4 -15.80 75.68 -19.94
N SER A 5 -15.17 75.48 -18.78
CA SER A 5 -14.05 74.55 -18.61
C SER A 5 -14.52 73.09 -18.63
N ASN A 6 -14.12 72.36 -19.66
CA ASN A 6 -14.27 70.90 -19.76
C ASN A 6 -13.33 70.20 -18.77
N SER A 7 -13.84 69.86 -17.59
CA SER A 7 -13.19 68.93 -16.66
C SER A 7 -14.08 67.70 -16.51
N ARG A 8 -13.69 66.56 -17.12
CA ARG A 8 -14.01 65.16 -16.73
C ARG A 8 -13.68 64.18 -17.88
N PRO A 9 -12.44 63.65 -17.95
CA PRO A 9 -12.25 62.30 -18.49
C PRO A 9 -11.43 61.37 -17.58
N ARG A 10 -11.04 61.81 -16.37
CA ARG A 10 -10.11 61.03 -15.51
C ARG A 10 -10.78 59.97 -14.63
N LEU A 11 -12.10 59.99 -14.45
CA LEU A 11 -12.81 59.03 -13.57
C LEU A 11 -13.20 57.73 -14.29
N ALA A 12 -13.38 57.75 -15.61
CA ALA A 12 -13.78 56.57 -16.38
C ALA A 12 -12.64 55.57 -16.61
N LEU A 13 -11.38 56.02 -16.59
CA LEU A 13 -10.21 55.16 -16.82
C LEU A 13 -9.84 54.32 -15.58
N ALA A 14 -10.15 54.79 -14.37
CA ALA A 14 -9.87 54.07 -13.13
C ALA A 14 -10.82 52.86 -12.90
N LEU A 15 -12.06 52.92 -13.41
CA LEU A 15 -13.04 51.85 -13.22
C LEU A 15 -12.84 50.68 -14.20
N ALA A 16 -12.27 50.94 -15.39
CA ALA A 16 -11.92 49.89 -16.36
C ALA A 16 -10.62 49.14 -16.00
N ALA A 17 -9.71 49.76 -15.25
CA ALA A 17 -8.50 49.10 -14.77
C ALA A 17 -8.78 48.17 -13.56
N ALA A 18 -9.77 48.49 -12.72
CA ALA A 18 -10.15 47.66 -11.57
C ALA A 18 -10.89 46.36 -11.95
N THR A 19 -11.59 46.32 -13.10
CA THR A 19 -12.27 45.11 -13.58
C THR A 19 -11.36 44.14 -14.33
N ALA A 20 -10.21 44.60 -14.84
CA ALA A 20 -9.25 43.75 -15.56
C ALA A 20 -8.32 42.95 -14.63
N VAL A 21 -8.09 43.40 -13.40
CA VAL A 21 -7.21 42.70 -12.43
C VAL A 21 -7.93 41.53 -11.76
N SER A 22 -9.26 41.56 -11.66
CA SER A 22 -10.07 40.50 -11.03
C SER A 22 -10.19 39.21 -11.84
N ALA A 23 -9.77 39.19 -13.11
CA ALA A 23 -9.94 38.05 -14.03
C ALA A 23 -8.71 37.12 -14.13
N SER A 24 -7.66 37.34 -13.34
CA SER A 24 -6.41 36.58 -13.44
C SER A 24 -6.08 35.71 -12.23
N LEU A 25 -7.04 35.43 -11.35
CA LEU A 25 -6.94 34.25 -10.48
C LEU A 25 -6.96 33.02 -11.39
N ALA A 26 -5.77 32.54 -11.76
CA ALA A 26 -5.63 31.23 -12.38
C ALA A 26 -6.37 30.25 -11.47
N ALA A 27 -7.47 29.69 -11.97
CA ALA A 27 -8.26 28.72 -11.22
C ALA A 27 -7.31 27.61 -10.80
N GLN A 28 -7.11 27.47 -9.49
CA GLN A 28 -6.32 26.40 -8.93
C GLN A 28 -7.02 25.09 -9.28
N THR A 29 -6.39 24.27 -10.11
CA THR A 29 -6.93 22.98 -10.48
C THR A 29 -6.49 21.94 -9.47
N THR A 30 -7.44 21.13 -9.01
CA THR A 30 -7.14 19.96 -8.20
C THR A 30 -7.39 18.70 -9.01
N VAL A 31 -6.61 17.65 -8.70
CA VAL A 31 -6.74 16.32 -9.28
C VAL A 31 -6.67 15.30 -8.16
N VAL A 32 -7.67 14.45 -8.04
CA VAL A 32 -7.67 13.35 -7.06
C VAL A 32 -7.17 12.07 -7.72
N VAL A 33 -6.28 11.35 -7.05
CA VAL A 33 -5.83 10.01 -7.45
C VAL A 33 -6.22 9.00 -6.36
N PRO A 34 -6.95 7.92 -6.72
CA PRO A 34 -7.55 7.64 -8.02
C PRO A 34 -8.72 8.59 -8.34
N ALA A 35 -8.91 8.93 -9.62
CA ALA A 35 -9.95 9.87 -10.02
C ALA A 35 -11.37 9.40 -9.67
N ALA A 36 -11.60 8.08 -9.67
CA ALA A 36 -12.87 7.47 -9.27
C ALA A 36 -13.25 7.75 -7.80
N ASN A 37 -12.28 8.11 -6.96
CA ASN A 37 -12.49 8.38 -5.53
C ASN A 37 -12.62 9.87 -5.22
N ALA A 38 -12.67 10.76 -6.21
CA ALA A 38 -12.85 12.19 -5.99
C ALA A 38 -14.09 12.50 -5.12
N THR A 39 -15.20 11.80 -5.37
CA THR A 39 -16.49 12.00 -4.70
C THR A 39 -17.03 10.76 -3.99
N VAL A 40 -16.23 9.68 -3.92
CA VAL A 40 -16.62 8.39 -3.35
C VAL A 40 -15.55 7.91 -2.37
N GLU A 41 -15.97 7.44 -1.20
CA GLU A 41 -15.08 6.80 -0.22
C GLU A 41 -14.23 5.69 -0.84
N GLY A 42 -13.01 5.53 -0.37
CA GLY A 42 -12.16 4.42 -0.74
C GLY A 42 -12.73 3.06 -0.30
N THR A 43 -12.19 2.01 -0.91
CA THR A 43 -12.52 0.62 -0.58
C THR A 43 -11.70 0.10 0.60
N SER A 44 -10.83 0.93 1.16
CA SER A 44 -9.90 0.56 2.21
C SER A 44 -9.49 1.77 3.04
N ARG A 45 -8.54 1.56 3.96
CA ARG A 45 -8.02 2.58 4.85
C ARG A 45 -6.57 2.32 5.16
N ILE A 46 -5.83 3.37 5.51
CA ILE A 46 -4.41 3.25 5.85
C ILE A 46 -4.02 4.13 7.03
N SER A 47 -3.26 3.56 7.98
CA SER A 47 -2.70 4.30 9.10
C SER A 47 -1.23 4.68 8.93
N PHE A 48 -0.57 4.29 7.84
CA PHE A 48 0.79 4.72 7.54
C PHE A 48 0.80 5.99 6.65
N PRO A 49 1.73 6.93 6.87
CA PRO A 49 2.64 7.03 8.02
C PRO A 49 1.98 7.67 9.27
N TRP A 50 0.68 7.96 9.23
CA TRP A 50 0.05 8.93 10.12
C TRP A 50 -0.36 8.41 11.49
N GLY A 51 -1.10 7.31 11.55
CA GLY A 51 -1.66 6.70 12.76
C GLY A 51 -0.88 5.52 13.33
N GLN A 52 0.42 5.36 13.04
CA GLN A 52 1.21 4.26 13.60
C GLN A 52 2.42 4.76 14.40
N GLY A 53 2.37 4.51 15.71
CA GLY A 53 3.51 4.44 16.64
C GLY A 53 4.35 5.70 16.86
N ALA A 54 5.10 5.73 17.96
CA ALA A 54 6.03 6.81 18.32
C ALA A 54 7.40 6.70 17.62
N THR A 55 7.49 5.98 16.50
CA THR A 55 8.75 5.78 15.77
C THR A 55 8.82 6.64 14.54
N ASP A 56 10.02 6.88 14.05
CA ASP A 56 10.18 7.43 12.72
C ASP A 56 9.56 6.51 11.66
N MET A 57 9.16 7.09 10.53
CA MET A 57 8.60 6.31 9.43
C MET A 57 8.94 6.90 8.09
N ARG A 58 9.29 6.03 7.14
CA ARG A 58 9.38 6.36 5.73
C ARG A 58 8.22 5.71 4.97
N TYR A 59 7.54 6.51 4.17
CA TYR A 59 6.42 6.12 3.34
C TYR A 59 6.63 6.70 1.95
N GLN A 60 6.52 5.87 0.92
CA GLN A 60 6.46 6.31 -0.46
C GLN A 60 5.13 5.91 -1.06
N GLN A 61 4.60 6.75 -1.95
CA GLN A 61 3.52 6.38 -2.83
C GLN A 61 3.78 6.92 -4.24
N THR A 62 3.65 6.02 -5.22
CA THR A 62 3.73 6.33 -6.64
C THR A 62 2.31 6.35 -7.22
N CYS A 63 1.98 7.38 -7.98
CA CYS A 63 0.65 7.63 -8.53
C CYS A 63 0.71 7.98 -10.02
N VAL A 64 -0.28 7.51 -10.79
CA VAL A 64 -0.49 7.94 -12.17
C VAL A 64 -1.27 9.25 -12.17
N LEU A 65 -0.57 10.36 -12.45
CA LEU A 65 -1.20 11.68 -12.56
C LEU A 65 -1.31 12.06 -14.04
N GLY A 66 -2.54 12.12 -14.55
CA GLY A 66 -2.81 12.28 -15.99
C GLY A 66 -2.49 13.68 -16.57
N SER A 67 -2.23 14.68 -15.72
CA SER A 67 -1.97 16.06 -16.12
C SER A 67 -0.59 16.54 -15.69
N SER A 68 0.05 17.36 -16.54
CA SER A 68 1.32 18.05 -16.22
C SER A 68 1.06 19.43 -15.60
N GLY A 69 1.98 19.94 -14.78
CA GLY A 69 1.89 21.29 -14.22
C GLY A 69 2.78 21.52 -13.00
N LEU A 70 2.66 22.69 -12.38
CA LEU A 70 3.40 23.05 -11.16
C LEU A 70 2.63 22.61 -9.91
N LEU A 71 3.02 21.51 -9.30
CA LEU A 71 2.46 21.05 -8.05
C LEU A 71 2.82 21.99 -6.88
N LYS A 72 1.83 22.30 -6.05
CA LYS A 72 1.93 23.23 -4.92
C LYS A 72 1.50 22.62 -3.60
N GLN A 73 0.73 21.53 -3.62
CA GLN A 73 0.19 20.91 -2.41
C GLN A 73 -0.25 19.48 -2.73
N ILE A 74 -0.16 18.62 -1.71
CA ILE A 74 -0.96 17.40 -1.63
C ILE A 74 -1.90 17.48 -0.43
N ALA A 75 -3.04 16.80 -0.51
CA ALA A 75 -3.99 16.70 0.58
C ALA A 75 -4.56 15.29 0.68
N HIS A 76 -4.80 14.86 1.91
CA HIS A 76 -5.47 13.60 2.23
C HIS A 76 -6.78 13.87 2.96
N ARG A 77 -7.64 12.87 2.98
CA ARG A 77 -8.89 12.89 3.74
C ARG A 77 -8.95 11.70 4.70
N ARG A 78 -9.77 11.85 5.74
CA ARG A 78 -9.98 10.82 6.76
C ARG A 78 -10.83 9.68 6.18
N ASP A 79 -10.48 8.45 6.54
CA ASP A 79 -11.33 7.28 6.31
C ASP A 79 -12.64 7.38 7.11
N ASN A 80 -13.72 7.04 6.44
CA ASN A 80 -15.08 7.10 6.96
C ASN A 80 -15.68 5.71 7.23
N ASP A 81 -14.91 4.63 7.15
CA ASP A 81 -15.39 3.27 7.45
C ASP A 81 -16.02 3.18 8.86
N THR A 82 -17.14 2.48 8.92
CA THR A 82 -18.00 2.29 10.10
C THR A 82 -17.49 1.24 11.07
N VAL A 83 -16.60 0.34 10.63
CA VAL A 83 -16.21 -0.84 11.40
C VAL A 83 -15.23 -0.52 12.53
N VAL A 84 -14.41 0.51 12.40
CA VAL A 84 -13.47 0.92 13.46
C VAL A 84 -13.94 2.24 14.04
N ALA A 85 -14.71 2.14 15.12
CA ALA A 85 -15.22 3.26 15.90
C ALA A 85 -14.08 4.14 16.43
N SER A 86 -13.64 5.11 15.63
CA SER A 86 -12.90 6.26 16.14
C SER A 86 -13.88 7.42 16.27
N SER A 87 -13.84 8.07 17.44
CA SER A 87 -14.38 9.41 17.64
C SER A 87 -13.81 10.39 16.62
N ASN A 88 -14.18 11.66 16.71
CA ASN A 88 -13.53 12.72 15.91
C ASN A 88 -12.00 12.63 16.04
N TYR A 89 -11.29 12.82 14.92
CA TYR A 89 -9.84 12.95 14.99
C TYR A 89 -9.55 14.27 15.68
N THR A 90 -8.74 14.21 16.73
CA THR A 90 -8.24 15.41 17.40
C THR A 90 -7.22 16.10 16.50
N ALA A 91 -7.10 17.41 16.64
CA ALA A 91 -6.04 18.16 15.97
C ALA A 91 -4.66 17.59 16.35
N TRP A 92 -3.75 17.59 15.40
CA TRP A 92 -2.43 16.99 15.54
C TRP A 92 -1.41 17.70 14.64
N SER A 93 -0.15 17.73 15.08
CA SER A 93 0.93 18.45 14.39
C SER A 93 2.08 17.51 14.02
N PRO A 94 2.01 16.82 12.87
CA PRO A 94 3.10 15.97 12.42
C PRO A 94 4.31 16.78 11.99
N ALA A 95 5.50 16.31 12.35
CA ALA A 95 6.78 16.81 11.85
C ALA A 95 7.32 15.86 10.78
N LEU A 96 7.63 16.37 9.59
CA LEU A 96 8.05 15.56 8.45
C LEU A 96 8.89 16.32 7.43
N THR A 97 9.55 15.57 6.55
CA THR A 97 10.01 16.04 5.25
C THR A 97 9.22 15.34 4.14
N LEU A 98 8.92 16.07 3.07
CA LEU A 98 8.31 15.55 1.85
C LEU A 98 9.22 15.83 0.67
N SER A 99 9.59 14.78 -0.04
CA SER A 99 10.27 14.87 -1.33
C SER A 99 9.36 14.34 -2.44
N VAL A 100 9.46 14.94 -3.62
CA VAL A 100 8.66 14.58 -4.80
C VAL A 100 9.61 14.40 -5.99
N SER A 101 9.32 13.42 -6.84
CA SER A 101 10.08 13.10 -8.06
C SER A 101 9.17 12.43 -9.09
N THR A 102 9.58 12.41 -10.36
CA THR A 102 8.98 11.50 -11.35
C THR A 102 9.65 10.12 -11.28
N SER A 103 8.91 9.11 -10.87
CA SER A 103 9.40 7.75 -10.65
C SER A 103 9.91 7.11 -11.94
N PRO A 104 11.08 6.42 -11.93
CA PRO A 104 11.55 5.64 -13.08
C PRO A 104 10.75 4.33 -13.26
N LEU A 105 9.95 3.96 -12.26
CA LEU A 105 9.06 2.80 -12.27
C LEU A 105 7.61 3.28 -12.30
N ALA A 106 6.77 2.62 -13.09
CA ALA A 106 5.33 2.83 -12.99
C ALA A 106 4.83 2.50 -11.58
N ALA A 107 3.69 3.06 -11.14
CA ALA A 107 3.05 2.74 -9.87
C ALA A 107 2.90 1.21 -9.72
N ALA A 108 2.41 0.59 -10.79
CA ALA A 108 2.42 -0.84 -11.06
C ALA A 108 3.70 -1.60 -10.68
N HIS A 109 4.87 -1.02 -10.84
CA HIS A 109 6.15 -1.70 -10.67
C HIS A 109 6.95 -1.17 -9.49
N MET A 110 6.30 -0.47 -8.54
CA MET A 110 6.95 0.07 -7.37
C MET A 110 7.81 -0.99 -6.67
N CYS A 111 9.02 -0.60 -6.30
CA CYS A 111 10.07 -1.44 -5.75
C CYS A 111 10.10 -1.31 -4.21
N PRO A 112 10.41 -2.39 -3.47
CA PRO A 112 10.67 -2.29 -2.04
C PRO A 112 11.92 -1.47 -1.73
N VAL A 113 12.89 -1.39 -2.64
CA VAL A 113 14.05 -0.52 -2.45
C VAL A 113 13.63 0.92 -2.74
N PHE A 114 13.44 1.73 -1.70
CA PHE A 114 12.89 3.09 -1.82
C PHE A 114 13.64 3.96 -2.84
N ALA A 115 14.97 3.83 -2.91
CA ALA A 115 15.79 4.58 -3.85
C ALA A 115 15.47 4.27 -5.32
N ASN A 116 14.96 3.08 -5.64
CA ASN A 116 14.61 2.68 -7.00
C ASN A 116 13.29 3.32 -7.48
N ASN A 117 12.48 3.89 -6.58
CA ASN A 117 11.25 4.61 -6.94
C ASN A 117 11.48 6.13 -7.11
N VAL A 118 12.70 6.60 -6.81
CA VAL A 118 13.01 8.04 -6.81
C VAL A 118 13.60 8.42 -8.16
N GLY A 119 13.00 9.43 -8.79
CA GLY A 119 13.45 10.03 -10.04
C GLY A 119 14.72 10.85 -9.90
N ALA A 120 15.40 11.08 -11.03
CA ALA A 120 16.56 11.97 -11.10
C ALA A 120 16.22 13.44 -10.81
N ASP A 121 14.96 13.83 -10.88
CA ASP A 121 14.43 15.17 -10.63
C ASP A 121 13.94 15.39 -9.19
N VAL A 122 14.32 14.50 -8.26
CA VAL A 122 13.88 14.56 -6.86
C VAL A 122 14.11 15.93 -6.22
N LYS A 123 13.07 16.43 -5.55
CA LYS A 123 13.07 17.72 -4.86
C LYS A 123 12.38 17.61 -3.52
N GLN A 124 13.04 18.07 -2.46
CA GLN A 124 12.37 18.30 -1.18
C GLN A 124 11.44 19.51 -1.31
N VAL A 125 10.14 19.26 -1.22
CA VAL A 125 9.11 20.30 -1.39
C VAL A 125 8.58 20.82 -0.05
N PHE A 126 8.77 20.09 1.05
CA PHE A 126 8.41 20.54 2.39
C PHE A 126 9.35 19.96 3.44
N SER A 127 9.64 20.76 4.47
CA SER A 127 10.28 20.31 5.71
C SER A 127 9.78 21.16 6.88
N GLY A 128 9.21 20.52 7.90
CA GLY A 128 8.75 21.21 9.10
C GLY A 128 7.60 20.49 9.80
N THR A 129 6.92 21.25 10.66
CA THR A 129 5.75 20.79 11.42
C THR A 129 4.47 21.32 10.77
N LEU A 130 3.52 20.42 10.52
CA LEU A 130 2.18 20.73 10.03
C LEU A 130 1.24 21.03 11.21
N ASN A 131 0.12 21.68 10.94
CA ASN A 131 -0.96 21.90 11.92
C ASN A 131 -2.25 21.35 11.35
N TRP A 132 -2.48 20.05 11.54
CA TRP A 132 -3.68 19.40 11.02
C TRP A 132 -4.87 19.60 11.95
N PRO A 133 -6.06 19.89 11.38
CA PRO A 133 -7.24 20.20 12.15
C PRO A 133 -7.79 18.95 12.85
N ALA A 134 -8.65 19.18 13.83
CA ALA A 134 -9.59 18.15 14.24
C ALA A 134 -10.63 17.97 13.12
N GLU A 135 -10.96 16.73 12.78
CA GLU A 135 -11.92 16.43 11.71
C GLU A 135 -12.99 15.46 12.21
N ASN A 136 -14.24 15.86 12.03
CA ASN A 136 -15.38 15.03 12.37
C ASN A 136 -15.58 13.96 11.30
N LYS A 137 -16.15 12.84 11.71
CA LYS A 137 -16.58 11.81 10.77
C LYS A 137 -17.79 12.34 9.96
N ASN A 138 -17.80 12.13 8.64
CA ASN A 138 -18.92 12.51 7.77
C ASN A 138 -19.59 11.26 7.20
N SER A 139 -20.64 10.74 7.83
CA SER A 139 -21.28 9.48 7.42
C SER A 139 -22.66 9.71 6.79
N PRO A 140 -22.93 9.23 5.55
CA PRO A 140 -22.00 8.53 4.65
C PRO A 140 -20.93 9.47 4.07
N GLY A 141 -19.77 8.91 3.72
CA GLY A 141 -18.58 9.66 3.27
C GLY A 141 -18.68 10.14 1.82
N PRO A 142 -17.63 10.79 1.28
CA PRO A 142 -16.33 11.00 1.92
C PRO A 142 -16.24 12.23 2.83
N THR A 143 -15.19 12.27 3.65
CA THR A 143 -14.77 13.50 4.35
C THR A 143 -14.03 14.46 3.40
N GLY A 144 -13.78 15.70 3.83
CA GLY A 144 -13.03 16.66 3.03
C GLY A 144 -11.52 16.38 3.01
N PHE A 145 -10.82 16.83 1.96
CA PHE A 145 -9.35 16.82 1.87
C PHE A 145 -8.72 17.89 2.77
N VAL A 146 -8.79 17.70 4.09
CA VAL A 146 -8.39 18.71 5.08
C VAL A 146 -6.95 18.52 5.59
N TYR A 147 -6.34 17.36 5.37
CA TYR A 147 -4.97 17.07 5.81
C TYR A 147 -3.97 17.48 4.72
N THR A 148 -3.73 18.78 4.64
CA THR A 148 -2.89 19.37 3.60
C THR A 148 -1.41 19.37 3.97
N ILE A 149 -0.55 19.19 2.96
CA ILE A 149 0.90 19.39 3.03
C ILE A 149 1.26 20.43 1.97
N PRO A 150 1.38 21.72 2.34
CA PRO A 150 1.71 22.77 1.38
C PRO A 150 3.18 22.65 0.96
N PHE A 151 3.47 22.87 -0.32
CA PHE A 151 4.85 22.85 -0.79
C PHE A 151 5.49 24.20 -0.52
N GLN A 152 6.57 24.21 0.25
CA GLN A 152 7.46 25.36 0.43
C GLN A 152 8.19 25.70 -0.88
N SER A 153 8.35 24.72 -1.77
CA SER A 153 8.84 24.93 -3.13
C SER A 153 8.05 24.09 -4.13
N THR A 154 7.54 24.71 -5.19
CA THR A 154 6.73 24.02 -6.20
C THR A 154 7.54 22.97 -6.97
N PHE A 155 6.86 21.97 -7.52
CA PHE A 155 7.48 20.91 -8.32
C PHE A 155 6.87 20.87 -9.72
N LEU A 156 7.68 20.97 -10.77
CA LEU A 156 7.21 20.85 -12.15
C LEU A 156 7.06 19.36 -12.48
N TYR A 157 5.82 18.88 -12.54
CA TYR A 157 5.52 17.53 -12.96
C TYR A 157 5.17 17.50 -14.46
N VAL A 158 5.77 16.54 -15.16
CA VAL A 158 5.52 16.27 -16.58
C VAL A 158 5.08 14.81 -16.70
N SER A 159 3.78 14.59 -16.95
CA SER A 159 3.19 13.25 -16.98
C SER A 159 3.78 12.33 -18.05
N ALA A 160 4.33 12.90 -19.12
CA ALA A 160 5.05 12.13 -20.14
C ALA A 160 6.37 11.50 -19.66
N ASN A 161 6.94 11.99 -18.55
CA ASN A 161 8.20 11.50 -18.02
C ASN A 161 8.04 10.29 -17.08
N GLY A 162 6.81 9.97 -16.67
CA GLY A 162 6.51 8.86 -15.75
C GLY A 162 5.55 9.28 -14.63
N ASP A 163 5.31 8.35 -13.71
CA ASP A 163 4.38 8.52 -12.59
C ASP A 163 4.97 9.41 -11.49
N ILE A 164 4.13 10.13 -10.75
CA ILE A 164 4.59 10.95 -9.63
C ILE A 164 4.89 10.05 -8.43
N ASN A 165 6.05 10.19 -7.80
CA ASN A 165 6.37 9.57 -6.51
C ASN A 165 6.53 10.65 -5.45
N PHE A 166 5.90 10.46 -4.30
CA PHE A 166 6.12 11.29 -3.11
C PHE A 166 6.63 10.43 -1.96
N ASP A 167 7.72 10.90 -1.34
CA ASP A 167 8.44 10.26 -0.24
C ASP A 167 8.28 11.11 1.03
N VAL A 168 7.52 10.57 1.97
CA VAL A 168 7.26 11.14 3.28
C VAL A 168 8.19 10.47 4.29
N GLN A 169 8.98 11.29 4.97
CA GLN A 169 9.73 10.88 6.15
C GLN A 169 9.16 11.61 7.36
N ARG A 170 8.37 10.89 8.16
CA ARG A 170 7.74 11.39 9.39
C ARG A 170 8.67 11.13 10.57
N LEU A 171 8.92 12.17 11.37
CA LEU A 171 9.71 12.10 12.58
C LEU A 171 8.87 11.61 13.78
N ALA A 172 9.48 10.80 14.63
CA ALA A 172 8.91 10.28 15.88
C ALA A 172 8.39 11.40 16.80
N ALA A 173 9.11 12.52 16.87
CA ALA A 173 8.76 13.68 17.69
C ALA A 173 7.41 14.32 17.31
N GLY A 174 6.89 14.01 16.12
CA GLY A 174 5.58 14.45 15.64
C GLY A 174 4.59 13.31 15.46
N ALA A 175 4.82 12.11 16.01
CA ALA A 175 3.94 10.97 15.81
C ALA A 175 2.54 11.14 16.44
N ASN A 176 1.51 10.58 15.80
CA ASN A 176 0.18 10.51 16.39
C ASN A 176 0.13 9.35 17.39
N THR A 177 -0.26 9.62 18.63
CA THR A 177 -0.45 8.58 19.65
C THR A 177 -1.76 7.80 19.45
N ASN A 178 -2.68 8.31 18.61
CA ASN A 178 -3.88 7.60 18.23
C ASN A 178 -3.56 6.58 17.13
N SER A 179 -3.47 5.29 17.52
CA SER A 179 -3.22 4.19 16.60
C SER A 179 -4.38 3.91 15.62
N LEU A 180 -5.51 4.61 15.79
CA LEU A 180 -6.73 4.50 14.99
C LEU A 180 -6.95 5.71 14.07
N PHE A 181 -5.88 6.47 13.79
CA PHE A 181 -5.91 7.51 12.78
C PHE A 181 -5.66 6.87 11.40
N PHE A 182 -6.70 6.86 10.57
CA PHE A 182 -6.71 6.26 9.25
C PHE A 182 -7.06 7.32 8.19
N MET A 183 -6.26 7.36 7.15
CA MET A 183 -6.60 8.07 5.91
C MET A 183 -7.43 7.16 5.01
N ASP A 184 -8.29 7.79 4.23
CA ASP A 184 -9.06 7.11 3.19
C ASP A 184 -8.10 6.55 2.13
N ALA A 185 -8.29 5.28 1.77
CA ALA A 185 -7.41 4.57 0.84
C ALA A 185 -8.24 3.77 -0.16
N ALA A 186 -7.73 3.67 -1.39
CA ALA A 186 -8.32 2.79 -2.37
C ALA A 186 -7.45 1.54 -2.51
N ALA A 187 -8.07 0.38 -2.31
CA ALA A 187 -7.54 -0.89 -2.82
C ALA A 187 -8.15 -1.10 -4.21
N LEU A 188 -7.46 -0.62 -5.24
CA LEU A 188 -7.78 -0.95 -6.62
C LEU A 188 -7.30 -2.38 -6.89
N PRO A 189 -8.16 -3.26 -7.44
CA PRO A 189 -7.66 -4.51 -7.97
C PRO A 189 -6.65 -4.17 -9.06
N ILE A 190 -5.41 -4.67 -8.94
CA ILE A 190 -4.30 -4.43 -9.89
C ILE A 190 -4.59 -5.05 -11.28
N THR A 191 -5.82 -5.54 -11.50
CA THR A 191 -6.19 -6.55 -12.49
C THR A 191 -7.71 -6.51 -12.71
N SER A 192 -8.19 -7.05 -13.84
CA SER A 192 -9.59 -7.50 -13.96
C SER A 192 -9.90 -8.78 -13.17
N LYS A 193 -8.87 -9.46 -12.64
CA LYS A 193 -8.94 -10.65 -11.76
C LYS A 193 -7.83 -10.59 -10.71
N PRO A 194 -8.09 -10.10 -9.49
CA PRO A 194 -7.06 -9.99 -8.46
C PRO A 194 -6.47 -11.37 -8.17
N GLN A 195 -5.27 -11.41 -7.62
CA GLN A 195 -4.75 -12.65 -7.06
C GLN A 195 -5.84 -13.28 -6.19
N SER A 196 -6.16 -14.54 -6.44
CA SER A 196 -7.24 -15.21 -5.74
C SER A 196 -6.66 -16.39 -4.98
N THR A 197 -6.90 -16.41 -3.68
CA THR A 197 -6.60 -17.56 -2.83
C THR A 197 -7.89 -18.32 -2.56
N SER A 198 -7.88 -19.64 -2.72
CA SER A 198 -8.94 -20.50 -2.21
C SER A 198 -8.36 -21.60 -1.33
N SER A 199 -9.08 -21.92 -0.25
CA SER A 199 -8.72 -23.05 0.62
C SER A 199 -9.12 -24.36 -0.07
N LEU A 200 -8.21 -25.34 -0.04
CA LEU A 200 -8.44 -26.70 -0.51
C LEU A 200 -8.89 -27.63 0.64
N GLY A 201 -8.64 -27.21 1.88
CA GLY A 201 -8.93 -27.97 3.08
C GLY A 201 -7.85 -27.80 4.15
N ALA A 202 -8.15 -28.32 5.34
CA ALA A 202 -7.25 -28.25 6.49
C ALA A 202 -6.05 -29.17 6.30
N GLY A 203 -4.85 -28.66 6.59
CA GLY A 203 -3.61 -29.42 6.47
C GLY A 203 -3.56 -30.60 7.41
N CYS A 204 -3.55 -30.33 8.72
CA CYS A 204 -3.71 -31.32 9.78
C CYS A 204 -4.93 -30.98 10.64
N SER A 205 -5.70 -31.97 11.08
CA SER A 205 -6.85 -31.77 11.96
C SER A 205 -6.47 -31.90 13.45
N THR A 206 -6.55 -30.79 14.21
CA THR A 206 -6.48 -30.70 15.70
C THR A 206 -5.16 -31.09 16.40
N PRO A 207 -4.93 -30.63 17.66
CA PRO A 207 -5.02 -29.24 18.10
C PRO A 207 -3.68 -28.61 18.56
N PRO A 208 -2.51 -29.10 18.11
CA PRO A 208 -1.35 -28.20 18.08
C PRO A 208 -0.63 -28.33 16.71
N GLY A 209 -0.63 -27.27 15.89
CA GLY A 209 -0.08 -27.30 14.51
C GLY A 209 -1.01 -26.81 13.39
N ASN A 210 -1.99 -25.96 13.70
CA ASN A 210 -2.66 -25.14 12.68
C ASN A 210 -1.66 -24.11 12.14
N ASN A 211 -0.78 -24.61 11.29
CA ASN A 211 0.15 -23.87 10.47
C ASN A 211 -0.66 -23.08 9.46
N ILE A 212 -0.68 -21.76 9.61
CA ILE A 212 -1.46 -20.92 8.70
C ILE A 212 -0.51 -20.34 7.68
N GLN A 213 -0.87 -20.55 6.41
CA GLN A 213 -0.22 -19.97 5.26
C GLN A 213 -0.98 -18.72 4.82
N LEU A 214 -0.26 -17.62 4.62
CA LEU A 214 -0.80 -16.38 4.09
C LEU A 214 0.03 -15.89 2.91
N PHE A 215 -0.68 -15.54 1.85
CA PHE A 215 -0.13 -14.84 0.70
C PHE A 215 -0.34 -13.34 0.88
N TYR A 216 0.76 -12.59 0.90
CA TYR A 216 0.80 -11.13 1.02
C TYR A 216 1.56 -10.52 -0.17
N GLY A 217 1.47 -9.20 -0.29
CA GLY A 217 2.13 -8.46 -1.37
C GLY A 217 1.41 -8.66 -2.71
N ASN A 218 2.16 -8.51 -3.79
CA ASN A 218 1.63 -8.63 -5.14
C ASN A 218 2.13 -9.90 -5.85
N TRP A 219 1.18 -10.81 -6.11
CA TRP A 219 1.36 -12.04 -6.87
C TRP A 219 0.98 -11.85 -8.34
N ILE A 220 1.61 -10.88 -9.00
CA ILE A 220 1.50 -10.64 -10.44
C ILE A 220 2.87 -10.83 -11.09
N PRO A 221 2.94 -11.38 -12.31
CA PRO A 221 4.20 -11.49 -13.04
C PRO A 221 4.93 -10.15 -13.18
N GLY A 222 6.22 -10.12 -12.86
CA GLY A 222 7.04 -8.91 -12.88
C GLY A 222 6.89 -8.02 -11.65
N ALA A 223 5.98 -8.35 -10.72
CA ALA A 223 5.94 -7.67 -9.44
C ALA A 223 7.20 -8.00 -8.62
N ASN A 224 7.73 -6.96 -7.97
CA ASN A 224 8.97 -7.05 -7.20
C ASN A 224 8.78 -7.58 -5.78
N TYR A 225 7.55 -7.92 -5.36
CA TYR A 225 7.23 -8.21 -3.97
C TYR A 225 6.03 -9.16 -3.82
N ALA A 226 6.24 -10.46 -4.05
CA ALA A 226 5.32 -11.51 -3.60
C ALA A 226 5.81 -12.02 -2.24
N ARG A 227 4.95 -12.04 -1.22
CA ARG A 227 5.34 -12.48 0.14
C ARG A 227 4.49 -13.66 0.57
N LEU A 228 5.15 -14.65 1.16
CA LEU A 228 4.55 -15.83 1.73
C LEU A 228 4.91 -15.90 3.20
N LEU A 229 3.90 -16.00 4.05
CA LEU A 229 4.10 -16.13 5.49
C LEU A 229 3.48 -17.44 5.98
N LEU A 230 4.31 -18.23 6.65
CA LEU A 230 3.89 -19.28 7.58
C LEU A 230 3.89 -18.69 8.99
N TYR A 231 2.79 -18.84 9.73
CA TYR A 231 2.73 -18.46 11.15
C TYR A 231 1.94 -19.49 11.97
N ASN A 232 2.02 -19.32 13.29
CA ASN A 232 1.49 -20.26 14.27
C ASN A 232 2.13 -21.67 14.14
N ALA A 233 3.39 -21.67 13.73
CA ALA A 233 4.16 -22.85 13.45
C ALA A 233 5.04 -23.27 14.64
N ALA A 234 5.45 -24.54 14.65
CA ALA A 234 6.47 -25.02 15.56
C ALA A 234 7.74 -24.16 15.44
N ALA A 235 8.27 -23.69 16.58
CA ALA A 235 9.42 -22.78 16.61
C ALA A 235 10.75 -23.51 16.33
N SER A 236 11.66 -22.86 15.60
CA SER A 236 12.96 -23.43 15.23
C SER A 236 12.87 -24.78 14.50
N SER A 237 11.76 -25.02 13.79
CA SER A 237 11.52 -26.25 13.04
C SER A 237 12.00 -26.10 11.60
N PRO A 238 12.75 -27.09 11.08
CA PRO A 238 12.98 -27.19 9.63
C PRO A 238 11.65 -27.29 8.90
N ALA A 239 11.52 -26.59 7.78
CA ALA A 239 10.32 -26.60 6.98
C ALA A 239 10.66 -26.56 5.49
N TYR A 240 9.71 -26.94 4.65
CA TYR A 240 9.75 -26.61 3.24
C TYR A 240 8.41 -26.07 2.78
N TRP A 241 8.46 -25.10 1.89
CA TRP A 241 7.32 -24.64 1.12
C TRP A 241 7.21 -25.54 -0.10
N SER A 242 6.12 -26.29 -0.19
CA SER A 242 5.82 -27.12 -1.34
C SER A 242 4.90 -26.39 -2.30
N VAL A 243 5.25 -26.42 -3.59
CA VAL A 243 4.47 -25.85 -4.68
C VAL A 243 4.15 -26.91 -5.72
N GLY A 244 2.88 -26.99 -6.10
CA GLY A 244 2.34 -27.88 -7.11
C GLY A 244 1.67 -27.16 -8.26
N ILE A 245 1.66 -27.79 -9.44
CA ILE A 245 0.89 -27.33 -10.61
C ILE A 245 -0.44 -28.07 -10.78
N GLY A 246 -0.70 -29.08 -9.95
CA GLY A 246 -1.94 -29.85 -9.93
C GLY A 246 -2.46 -30.11 -8.52
N GLN A 247 -3.77 -29.96 -8.35
CA GLN A 247 -4.50 -30.35 -7.16
C GLN A 247 -4.57 -31.89 -7.05
N GLN A 248 -4.46 -32.42 -5.83
CA GLN A 248 -4.72 -33.82 -5.52
C GLN A 248 -6.16 -33.99 -5.06
N THR A 249 -6.92 -34.81 -5.79
CA THR A 249 -8.32 -35.12 -5.47
C THR A 249 -8.53 -36.63 -5.67
N PRO A 250 -8.70 -37.41 -4.58
CA PRO A 250 -8.73 -36.99 -3.18
C PRO A 250 -7.33 -36.51 -2.68
N PRO A 251 -7.28 -35.74 -1.57
CA PRO A 251 -6.02 -35.42 -0.92
C PRO A 251 -5.24 -36.68 -0.53
N ILE A 252 -3.91 -36.59 -0.49
CA ILE A 252 -3.05 -37.69 -0.06
C ILE A 252 -3.04 -37.72 1.46
N ASP A 253 -3.61 -38.78 2.04
CA ASP A 253 -3.58 -39.07 3.47
C ASP A 253 -2.17 -39.47 3.92
N LEU A 254 -1.60 -38.72 4.86
CA LEU A 254 -0.26 -38.94 5.39
C LEU A 254 -0.21 -39.92 6.57
N THR A 255 -1.33 -40.58 6.90
CA THR A 255 -1.37 -41.66 7.90
C THR A 255 -0.36 -42.76 7.60
N VAL A 256 -0.14 -43.08 6.32
CA VAL A 256 0.80 -44.13 5.89
C VAL A 256 2.27 -43.85 6.23
N ILE A 257 2.61 -42.59 6.49
CA ILE A 257 3.95 -42.19 6.95
C ILE A 257 3.98 -41.83 8.45
N GLY A 258 2.93 -42.16 9.21
CA GLY A 258 2.85 -41.88 10.63
C GLY A 258 2.38 -40.47 11.00
N ALA A 259 1.73 -39.76 10.07
CA ALA A 259 1.12 -38.45 10.30
C ALA A 259 -0.42 -38.49 10.12
N PRO A 260 -1.16 -39.26 10.95
CA PRO A 260 -2.61 -39.33 10.87
C PRO A 260 -3.24 -37.94 11.03
N GLY A 261 -4.30 -37.71 10.26
CA GLY A 261 -5.03 -36.43 10.25
C GLY A 261 -4.37 -35.34 9.39
N CYS A 262 -3.19 -35.58 8.83
CA CYS A 262 -2.53 -34.67 7.90
C CYS A 262 -2.76 -35.08 6.44
N ASN A 263 -3.06 -34.10 5.58
CA ASN A 263 -3.39 -34.30 4.17
C ASN A 263 -2.57 -33.36 3.26
N LEU A 264 -2.08 -33.91 2.16
CA LEU A 264 -1.45 -33.14 1.08
C LEU A 264 -2.42 -32.97 -0.09
N TYR A 265 -2.74 -31.73 -0.42
CA TYR A 265 -3.76 -31.33 -1.39
C TYR A 265 -3.22 -31.05 -2.80
N HIS A 266 -1.91 -31.22 -3.02
CA HIS A 266 -1.31 -30.92 -4.32
C HIS A 266 -0.08 -31.77 -4.62
N THR A 267 0.32 -31.73 -5.89
CA THR A 267 1.57 -32.30 -6.40
C THR A 267 2.78 -31.55 -5.82
N ASN A 268 3.89 -32.22 -5.55
CA ASN A 268 5.13 -31.57 -5.10
C ASN A 268 6.06 -31.39 -6.31
N ASN A 269 5.96 -30.25 -7.00
CA ASN A 269 6.82 -29.95 -8.16
C ASN A 269 8.07 -29.17 -7.77
N VAL A 270 7.93 -28.22 -6.84
CA VAL A 270 9.03 -27.41 -6.32
C VAL A 270 8.98 -27.45 -4.80
N LEU A 271 10.15 -27.66 -4.19
CA LEU A 271 10.34 -27.61 -2.74
C LEU A 271 11.35 -26.52 -2.43
N VAL A 272 10.92 -25.50 -1.71
CA VAL A 272 11.83 -24.45 -1.21
C VAL A 272 12.10 -24.78 0.27
N PRO A 273 13.34 -25.07 0.69
CA PRO A 273 13.65 -25.37 2.08
C PRO A 273 13.82 -24.09 2.92
N GLY A 274 13.60 -24.21 4.23
CA GLY A 274 13.87 -23.15 5.20
C GLY A 274 13.64 -23.61 6.64
N SER A 275 13.45 -22.65 7.54
CA SER A 275 13.20 -22.91 8.95
C SER A 275 12.34 -21.81 9.55
N THR A 276 11.50 -22.18 10.51
CA THR A 276 10.73 -21.22 11.29
C THR A 276 11.62 -20.47 12.27
N SER A 277 11.22 -19.24 12.60
CA SER A 277 11.90 -18.39 13.56
C SER A 277 11.96 -19.03 14.95
N ASN A 278 12.92 -18.57 15.74
CA ASN A 278 12.89 -18.85 17.17
C ASN A 278 11.66 -18.17 17.81
N SER A 279 11.04 -18.87 18.75
CA SER A 279 9.95 -18.34 19.56
C SER A 279 9.90 -19.12 20.86
N THR A 280 9.59 -18.44 21.96
CA THR A 280 9.40 -19.09 23.25
C THR A 280 8.04 -19.76 23.37
N SER A 281 7.10 -19.42 22.47
CA SER A 281 5.83 -20.13 22.34
C SER A 281 6.01 -21.35 21.42
N PRO A 282 5.53 -22.55 21.81
CA PRO A 282 5.58 -23.76 20.98
C PRO A 282 4.97 -23.56 19.59
N TYR A 283 4.00 -22.64 19.44
CA TYR A 283 3.35 -22.28 18.19
C TYR A 283 3.53 -20.80 17.85
N GLY A 284 4.71 -20.25 18.15
CA GLY A 284 5.05 -18.88 17.81
C GLY A 284 6.05 -18.75 16.66
N GLY A 285 6.49 -19.86 16.07
CA GLY A 285 7.40 -19.89 14.94
C GLY A 285 6.78 -19.23 13.71
N ARG A 286 7.61 -18.52 12.94
CA ARG A 286 7.21 -17.89 11.69
C ARG A 286 8.25 -18.16 10.61
N TRP A 287 7.82 -18.40 9.39
CA TRP A 287 8.72 -18.42 8.25
C TRP A 287 8.17 -17.50 7.18
N ASP A 288 8.97 -16.50 6.81
CA ASP A 288 8.58 -15.40 5.94
C ASP A 288 9.51 -15.38 4.74
N GLN A 289 8.94 -15.40 3.54
CA GLN A 289 9.68 -15.44 2.29
C GLN A 289 9.15 -14.38 1.34
N VAL A 290 10.09 -13.72 0.66
CA VAL A 290 9.80 -12.74 -0.38
C VAL A 290 10.36 -13.28 -1.68
N PHE A 291 9.54 -13.27 -2.72
CA PHE A 291 9.87 -13.75 -4.05
C PHE A 291 9.65 -12.65 -5.07
N GLN A 292 10.44 -12.70 -6.13
CA GLN A 292 10.15 -11.98 -7.36
C GLN A 292 9.44 -12.94 -8.30
N ILE A 293 8.29 -12.54 -8.81
CA ILE A 293 7.60 -13.34 -9.83
C ILE A 293 8.21 -12.95 -11.18
N PRO A 294 8.71 -13.90 -11.98
CA PRO A 294 9.25 -13.61 -13.29
C PRO A 294 8.29 -12.73 -14.11
N ASN A 295 8.83 -11.76 -14.84
CA ASN A 295 8.05 -10.91 -15.73
C ASN A 295 7.70 -11.66 -17.03
N ASP A 296 6.96 -12.76 -16.90
CA ASP A 296 6.40 -13.52 -18.02
C ASP A 296 4.87 -13.36 -17.99
N PRO A 297 4.28 -12.63 -18.95
CA PRO A 297 2.83 -12.46 -19.04
C PRO A 297 2.04 -13.77 -19.08
N LYS A 298 2.65 -14.90 -19.51
CA LYS A 298 2.01 -16.22 -19.54
C LYS A 298 1.73 -16.79 -18.16
N LEU A 299 2.41 -16.29 -17.13
CA LEU A 299 2.16 -16.64 -15.72
C LEU A 299 0.88 -15.98 -15.20
N GLY A 300 0.40 -14.90 -15.81
CA GLY A 300 -0.81 -14.22 -15.39
C GLY A 300 -2.04 -15.12 -15.52
N GLY A 301 -2.83 -15.24 -14.45
CA GLY A 301 -4.00 -16.10 -14.40
C GLY A 301 -3.69 -17.60 -14.22
N GLN A 302 -2.42 -17.99 -14.14
CA GLN A 302 -2.07 -19.37 -13.79
C GLN A 302 -2.32 -19.63 -12.31
N THR A 303 -2.88 -20.80 -12.01
CA THR A 303 -3.07 -21.27 -10.64
C THR A 303 -1.98 -22.26 -10.28
N PHE A 304 -1.37 -22.06 -9.12
CA PHE A 304 -0.54 -23.07 -8.48
C PHE A 304 -1.12 -23.39 -7.10
N TYR A 305 -0.63 -24.48 -6.52
CA TYR A 305 -1.10 -25.01 -5.25
C TYR A 305 0.05 -25.05 -4.27
N SER A 306 -0.24 -24.86 -2.99
CA SER A 306 0.78 -24.60 -1.99
C SER A 306 0.39 -25.11 -0.60
N GLN A 307 1.38 -25.69 0.07
CA GLN A 307 1.38 -26.02 1.49
C GLN A 307 2.81 -25.88 2.04
N PHE A 308 2.92 -25.48 3.30
CA PHE A 308 4.12 -25.71 4.08
C PHE A 308 4.08 -27.10 4.69
N VAL A 309 5.26 -27.73 4.76
CA VAL A 309 5.48 -28.95 5.54
C VAL A 309 6.58 -28.67 6.55
N LEU A 310 6.27 -28.93 7.81
CA LEU A 310 7.20 -28.78 8.92
C LEU A 310 7.69 -30.14 9.34
N LEU A 311 8.99 -30.23 9.55
CA LEU A 311 9.67 -31.41 10.05
C LEU A 311 10.02 -31.17 11.51
N ASN A 312 9.99 -32.23 12.31
CA ASN A 312 10.27 -32.16 13.74
C ASN A 312 9.31 -31.20 14.48
N ASP A 313 8.05 -31.14 14.06
CA ASP A 313 6.98 -30.55 14.85
C ASP A 313 6.62 -31.55 15.95
N VAL A 314 7.38 -31.56 17.03
CA VAL A 314 7.14 -32.48 18.16
C VAL A 314 5.81 -32.22 18.86
N GLY A 315 5.26 -31.02 18.71
CA GLY A 315 4.02 -30.65 19.37
C GLY A 315 2.80 -31.30 18.73
N ILE A 316 2.82 -31.58 17.41
CA ILE A 316 1.72 -32.23 16.67
C ILE A 316 1.36 -33.63 17.23
N GLY A 317 2.28 -34.29 17.92
CA GLY A 317 2.05 -35.55 18.62
C GLY A 317 1.87 -36.79 17.72
N ASN A 318 2.20 -36.69 16.43
CA ASN A 318 2.20 -37.85 15.52
C ASN A 318 3.58 -38.50 15.41
N ALA A 319 3.62 -39.78 15.00
CA ALA A 319 4.85 -40.57 14.97
C ALA A 319 5.91 -40.03 13.99
N ALA A 320 5.49 -39.29 12.97
CA ALA A 320 6.38 -38.66 12.00
C ALA A 320 6.96 -37.32 12.48
N ASN A 321 6.42 -36.74 13.56
CA ASN A 321 6.63 -35.35 13.96
C ASN A 321 6.53 -34.38 12.78
N LEU A 322 5.50 -34.58 11.95
CA LEU A 322 5.27 -33.84 10.71
C LEU A 322 3.93 -33.13 10.78
N SER A 323 3.93 -31.85 10.45
CA SER A 323 2.69 -31.09 10.27
C SER A 323 2.71 -30.39 8.91
N VAL A 324 1.52 -30.17 8.35
CA VAL A 324 1.34 -29.44 7.09
C VAL A 324 0.36 -28.30 7.29
N SER A 325 0.57 -27.18 6.60
CA SER A 325 -0.40 -26.09 6.57
C SER A 325 -1.63 -26.45 5.76
N ASP A 326 -2.66 -25.63 5.87
CA ASP A 326 -3.82 -25.71 4.99
C ASP A 326 -3.41 -25.65 3.51
N GLY A 327 -4.08 -26.48 2.71
CA GLY A 327 -3.92 -26.46 1.26
C GLY A 327 -4.50 -25.18 0.69
N GLN A 328 -3.73 -24.47 -0.13
CA GLN A 328 -4.22 -23.28 -0.82
C GLN A 328 -3.95 -23.38 -2.32
N ALA A 329 -4.94 -22.97 -3.12
CA ALA A 329 -4.73 -22.61 -4.51
C ALA A 329 -4.52 -21.10 -4.60
N LEU A 330 -3.46 -20.68 -5.28
CA LEU A 330 -3.19 -19.29 -5.59
C LEU A 330 -3.21 -19.11 -7.10
N THR A 331 -4.11 -18.26 -7.58
CA THR A 331 -4.10 -17.78 -8.97
C THR A 331 -3.34 -16.47 -9.04
N LEU A 332 -2.29 -16.43 -9.85
CA LEU A 332 -1.55 -15.20 -10.13
C LEU A 332 -2.46 -14.18 -10.82
N GLY A 333 -2.36 -12.92 -10.41
CA GLY A 333 -3.11 -11.85 -11.06
C GLY A 333 -2.63 -11.60 -12.50
N THR A 334 -3.44 -10.91 -13.29
CA THR A 334 -3.08 -10.48 -14.65
C THR A 334 -2.97 -8.97 -14.73
N TRP A 335 -1.86 -8.46 -15.27
CA TRP A 335 -1.68 -7.03 -15.54
C TRP A 335 -2.83 -6.44 -16.37
N VAL A 336 -3.31 -5.27 -15.95
CA VAL A 336 -4.06 -4.35 -16.80
C VAL A 336 -3.17 -3.12 -17.06
N PRO A 337 -2.78 -2.85 -18.31
CA PRO A 337 -1.99 -1.66 -18.62
C PRO A 337 -2.66 -0.38 -18.10
N GLY A 338 -1.90 0.46 -17.38
CA GLY A 338 -2.41 1.71 -16.79
C GLY A 338 -3.01 1.57 -15.39
N GLU A 339 -3.14 0.34 -14.87
CA GLU A 339 -3.47 0.07 -13.48
C GLU A 339 -2.24 -0.53 -12.77
N PRO A 340 -2.10 -0.35 -11.45
CA PRO A 340 -2.96 0.45 -10.61
C PRO A 340 -2.64 1.95 -10.71
N ALA A 341 -3.64 2.80 -10.50
CA ALA A 341 -3.44 4.24 -10.43
C ALA A 341 -2.49 4.69 -9.28
N HIS A 342 -2.27 3.84 -8.27
CA HIS A 342 -1.29 4.09 -7.21
C HIS A 342 -0.70 2.82 -6.59
N SER A 343 0.43 2.96 -5.91
CA SER A 343 1.07 1.91 -5.12
C SER A 343 1.88 2.54 -4.00
N GLU A 344 2.06 1.82 -2.90
CA GLU A 344 2.82 2.33 -1.76
C GLU A 344 3.90 1.38 -1.27
N ALA A 345 4.84 1.95 -0.54
CA ALA A 345 5.87 1.24 0.20
C ALA A 345 6.10 1.94 1.54
N HIS A 346 6.25 1.17 2.62
CA HIS A 346 6.52 1.76 3.93
C HIS A 346 7.44 0.92 4.81
N GLN A 347 8.11 1.59 5.75
CA GLN A 347 8.96 0.97 6.75
C GLN A 347 9.08 1.84 8.00
N SER A 348 9.16 1.19 9.16
CA SER A 348 9.51 1.85 10.42
C SER A 348 11.00 2.19 10.45
N GLY A 349 11.33 3.46 10.74
CA GLY A 349 12.67 4.05 10.70
C GLY A 349 12.92 4.96 9.48
N LEU A 350 13.80 5.97 9.62
CA LEU A 350 14.15 6.90 8.52
C LEU A 350 15.22 6.38 7.57
N ALA A 351 16.15 5.56 8.08
CA ALA A 351 17.29 5.04 7.31
C ALA A 351 17.09 3.70 6.56
N PRO A 352 15.91 3.04 6.51
CA PRO A 352 15.81 1.78 5.82
C PRO A 352 15.90 2.01 4.31
N THR A 353 16.78 1.24 3.67
CA THR A 353 16.92 1.20 2.22
C THR A 353 15.78 0.41 1.56
N MET A 354 15.14 -0.48 2.32
CA MET A 354 14.04 -1.33 1.86
C MET A 354 12.78 -1.13 2.70
N ALA A 355 11.64 -1.17 2.03
CA ALA A 355 10.33 -1.21 2.61
C ALA A 355 10.07 -2.57 3.29
N GLY A 356 9.42 -2.56 4.45
CA GLY A 356 8.91 -3.78 5.08
C GLY A 356 7.62 -4.27 4.45
N LEU A 357 6.93 -3.38 3.74
CA LEU A 357 5.76 -3.71 2.94
C LEU A 357 5.72 -2.84 1.67
N VAL A 358 5.43 -3.49 0.55
CA VAL A 358 5.02 -2.83 -0.70
C VAL A 358 3.64 -3.37 -1.05
N GLN A 359 2.70 -2.46 -1.30
CA GLN A 359 1.35 -2.81 -1.72
C GLN A 359 1.07 -2.12 -3.03
N GLN A 360 1.03 -2.90 -4.10
CA GLN A 360 0.62 -2.40 -5.40
C GLN A 360 -0.91 -2.34 -5.46
N GLY A 361 -1.49 -1.33 -6.13
CA GLY A 361 -2.95 -1.16 -6.15
C GLY A 361 -3.55 -0.64 -4.87
N TYR A 362 -2.71 -0.24 -3.93
CA TYR A 362 -3.12 0.27 -2.65
C TYR A 362 -2.34 1.54 -2.34
N GLY A 363 -3.03 2.51 -1.76
CA GLY A 363 -2.46 3.81 -1.45
C GLY A 363 -3.51 4.77 -0.93
N MET A 364 -3.05 5.86 -0.32
CA MET A 364 -3.91 6.94 0.11
C MET A 364 -4.57 7.61 -1.08
N ILE A 365 -5.87 7.89 -0.95
CA ILE A 365 -6.53 8.79 -1.90
C ILE A 365 -5.96 10.18 -1.67
N THR A 366 -5.35 10.75 -2.71
CA THR A 366 -4.56 11.98 -2.62
C THR A 366 -5.07 13.01 -3.61
N GLU A 367 -5.39 14.20 -3.12
CA GLU A 367 -5.66 15.36 -3.95
C GLU A 367 -4.35 16.13 -4.20
N PHE A 368 -4.06 16.38 -5.47
CA PHE A 368 -2.94 17.19 -5.94
C PHE A 368 -3.46 18.56 -6.34
N THR A 369 -2.71 19.60 -6.01
CA THR A 369 -3.07 20.97 -6.37
C THR A 369 -1.97 21.60 -7.23
N PHE A 370 -2.37 22.16 -8.39
CA PHE A 370 -1.49 22.78 -9.36
C PHE A 370 -1.46 24.33 -9.30
#